data_AF-A0A7W1AC89-F1
#
_entry.id   AF-A0A7W1AC89-F1
#
_cell.length_a   1.000
_cell.length_b   1.000
_cell.length_c   1.000
_cell.angle_alpha   90.00
_cell.angle_beta   90.00
_cell.angle_gamma   90.00
#
_symmetry.space_group_name_H-M   'P 1'
#
loop_
_entity.id
_entity.type
_entity.pdbx_description
1 polymer ?
#
loop_
_entity_poly.entity_id
_entity_poly.type
_entity_poly.pdbx_seq_one_letter_code
_entity_poly.pdbx_strand_id
1 'polypeptide(L)'
;MRENRLRKIWHEGGTAVNGWLHVPSSFSAEVMAHAGWDSLTIDMQHGPVDYASLVPMLQAISTTDTVPVVRVPWHDPGLIMRVLDAGCYAVICPMINTREEAEALVGACRYPPEGYRSYGPYRATLYGGEDYTDHANETVVTMAMIETQQALDNL
;
A
#
# COMPACT_ATOMS: atom_id res chain seq x y z
N MET A 1 0.11 -6.59 15.62
CA MET A 1 0.44 -5.71 14.48
C MET A 1 -0.47 -4.50 14.59
N ARG A 2 0.00 -3.30 14.23
CA ARG A 2 -0.86 -2.11 14.19
C ARG A 2 -2.09 -2.40 13.32
N GLU A 3 -3.27 -2.06 13.80
CA GLU A 3 -4.51 -2.28 13.06
C GLU A 3 -4.51 -1.47 11.75
N ASN A 4 -4.95 -2.10 10.65
CA ASN A 4 -5.20 -1.37 9.41
C ASN A 4 -6.58 -0.73 9.45
N ARG A 5 -6.62 0.58 9.72
CA ARG A 5 -7.86 1.35 9.85
C ARG A 5 -8.79 1.25 8.62
N LEU A 6 -8.25 1.07 7.40
CA LEU A 6 -9.08 0.85 6.21
C LEU A 6 -9.93 -0.43 6.35
N ARG A 7 -9.32 -1.53 6.82
CA ARG A 7 -10.03 -2.79 7.03
C ARG A 7 -11.11 -2.65 8.09
N LYS A 8 -10.82 -1.95 9.19
CA LYS A 8 -11.81 -1.68 10.24
C LYS A 8 -13.02 -0.92 9.70
N ILE A 9 -12.79 0.20 9.01
CA ILE A 9 -13.85 1.01 8.42
C ILE A 9 -14.74 0.16 7.49
N TRP A 10 -14.13 -0.64 6.62
CA TRP A 10 -14.90 -1.50 5.69
C TRP A 10 -15.65 -2.63 6.38
N HIS A 11 -15.08 -3.22 7.44
CA HIS A 11 -15.75 -4.25 8.22
C HIS A 11 -16.99 -3.71 8.96
N GLU A 12 -16.93 -2.46 9.40
CA GLU A 12 -18.06 -1.74 10.02
C GLU A 12 -19.08 -1.22 8.97
N GLY A 13 -18.85 -1.46 7.68
CA GLY A 13 -19.72 -0.99 6.59
C GLY A 13 -19.56 0.50 6.25
N GLY A 14 -18.49 1.14 6.74
CA GLY A 14 -18.18 2.53 6.50
C GLY A 14 -17.47 2.80 5.17
N THR A 15 -17.29 4.08 4.86
CA THR A 15 -16.54 4.55 3.68
C THR A 15 -15.26 5.25 4.14
N ALA A 16 -14.12 4.91 3.53
CA ALA A 16 -12.85 5.56 3.80
C ALA A 16 -12.62 6.72 2.83
N VAL A 17 -12.16 7.86 3.34
CA VAL A 17 -11.79 9.05 2.57
C VAL A 17 -10.28 9.08 2.37
N ASN A 18 -9.85 9.02 1.10
CA ASN A 18 -8.45 8.94 0.71
C ASN A 18 -7.97 10.23 0.02
N GLY A 19 -6.80 10.73 0.43
CA GLY A 19 -6.09 11.80 -0.28
C GLY A 19 -5.03 11.23 -1.24
N TRP A 20 -4.84 11.88 -2.39
CA TRP A 20 -3.86 11.45 -3.40
C TRP A 20 -2.67 12.41 -3.42
N LEU A 21 -1.46 11.88 -3.26
CA LEU A 21 -0.22 12.65 -3.14
C LEU A 21 0.63 12.49 -4.40
N HIS A 22 0.72 13.56 -5.20
CA HIS A 22 1.62 13.66 -6.36
C HIS A 22 2.90 14.45 -6.09
N VAL A 23 2.92 15.32 -5.08
CA VAL A 23 4.07 16.18 -4.81
C VAL A 23 5.08 15.39 -3.94
N PRO A 24 6.34 15.19 -4.39
CA PRO A 24 7.35 14.41 -3.68
C PRO A 24 7.92 15.22 -2.50
N SER A 25 7.10 15.42 -1.48
CA SER A 25 7.41 16.26 -0.32
C SER A 25 6.92 15.59 0.96
N SER A 26 7.86 15.24 1.84
CA SER A 26 7.54 14.70 3.16
C SER A 26 6.76 15.70 4.02
N PHE A 27 7.10 17.00 3.94
CA PHE A 27 6.38 18.04 4.67
C PHE A 27 4.93 18.17 4.20
N SER A 28 4.68 18.13 2.90
CA SER A 28 3.29 18.12 2.39
C SER A 28 2.55 16.86 2.83
N ALA A 29 3.20 15.69 2.84
CA ALA A 29 2.61 14.45 3.30
C ALA A 29 2.27 14.49 4.81
N GLU A 30 3.13 15.11 5.62
CA GLU A 30 2.91 15.32 7.06
C GLU A 30 1.69 16.21 7.32
N VAL A 31 1.62 17.37 6.65
CA VAL A 31 0.46 18.27 6.76
C VAL A 31 -0.83 17.55 6.39
N MET A 32 -0.82 16.76 5.30
CA MET A 32 -1.96 15.97 4.90
C MET A 32 -2.30 14.89 5.92
N ALA A 33 -1.32 14.19 6.50
CA ALA A 33 -1.55 13.15 7.49
C ALA A 33 -2.23 13.67 8.77
N HIS A 34 -2.03 14.94 9.11
CA HIS A 34 -2.69 15.62 10.23
C HIS A 34 -4.04 16.26 9.88
N ALA A 35 -4.48 16.22 8.62
CA ALA A 35 -5.71 16.86 8.16
C ALA A 35 -6.98 16.00 8.32
N GLY A 36 -6.87 14.80 8.90
CA GLY A 36 -8.02 13.93 9.23
C GLY A 36 -8.45 12.96 8.12
N TRP A 37 -7.57 12.64 7.16
CA TRP A 37 -7.81 11.61 6.15
C TRP A 37 -7.81 10.20 6.77
N ASP A 38 -8.54 9.25 6.18
CA ASP A 38 -8.46 7.85 6.60
C ASP A 38 -7.20 7.19 6.02
N SER A 39 -6.85 7.57 4.79
CA SER A 39 -5.65 7.11 4.12
C SER A 39 -5.06 8.16 3.17
N LEU A 40 -3.78 8.00 2.85
CA LEU A 40 -3.10 8.80 1.84
C LEU A 40 -2.36 7.89 0.88
N THR A 41 -2.65 8.03 -0.40
CA THR A 41 -1.96 7.32 -1.48
C THR A 41 -0.80 8.15 -1.98
N ILE A 42 0.42 7.62 -1.85
CA ILE A 42 1.60 8.11 -2.54
C ILE A 42 1.64 7.46 -3.92
N ASP A 43 1.66 8.29 -4.95
CA ASP A 43 1.56 7.83 -6.33
C ASP A 43 2.90 7.80 -7.05
N MET A 44 3.39 6.58 -7.29
CA MET A 44 4.63 6.35 -8.04
C MET A 44 4.40 6.06 -9.53
N GLN A 45 3.15 5.97 -10.02
CA GLN A 45 2.88 5.64 -11.42
C GLN A 45 2.87 6.86 -12.34
N HIS A 46 2.23 7.94 -11.91
CA HIS A 46 2.10 9.17 -12.71
C HIS A 46 2.73 10.39 -12.03
N GLY A 47 3.12 10.25 -10.76
CA GLY A 47 3.83 11.29 -10.04
C GLY A 47 5.36 11.21 -10.25
N PRO A 48 6.09 12.29 -9.98
CA PRO A 48 7.56 12.29 -9.92
C PRO A 48 8.12 11.65 -8.64
N VAL A 49 7.30 10.89 -7.89
CA VAL A 49 7.72 10.23 -6.65
C VAL A 49 8.56 9.00 -6.98
N ASP A 50 9.81 9.03 -6.56
CA ASP A 50 10.73 7.90 -6.60
C ASP A 50 10.86 7.24 -5.23
N TYR A 51 11.68 6.19 -5.11
CA TYR A 51 11.88 5.51 -3.84
C TYR A 51 12.53 6.41 -2.76
N ALA A 52 13.40 7.35 -3.17
CA ALA A 52 14.11 8.24 -2.25
C ALA A 52 13.18 9.26 -1.60
N SER A 53 12.16 9.75 -2.33
CA SER A 53 11.10 10.62 -1.82
C SER A 53 9.97 9.85 -1.15
N LEU A 54 9.66 8.62 -1.59
CA LEU A 54 8.66 7.75 -0.98
C LEU A 54 8.93 7.50 0.52
N VAL A 55 10.14 7.07 0.88
CA VAL A 55 10.47 6.69 2.26
C VAL A 55 10.19 7.79 3.28
N PRO A 56 10.66 9.05 3.10
CA PRO A 56 10.37 10.13 4.04
C PRO A 56 8.89 10.55 4.02
N MET A 57 8.18 10.42 2.90
CA MET A 57 6.72 10.62 2.87
C MET A 57 5.99 9.56 3.70
N LEU A 58 6.36 8.28 3.58
CA LEU A 58 5.83 7.22 4.43
C LEU A 58 6.16 7.48 5.90
N GLN A 59 7.36 7.96 6.22
CA GLN A 59 7.74 8.30 7.61
C GLN A 59 6.85 9.40 8.19
N ALA A 60 6.57 10.45 7.42
CA ALA A 60 5.65 11.51 7.81
C ALA A 60 4.24 10.96 8.11
N ILE A 61 3.67 10.18 7.19
CA ILE A 61 2.31 9.62 7.35
C ILE A 61 2.23 8.69 8.55
N SER A 62 3.26 7.85 8.76
CA SER A 62 3.34 6.84 9.82
C SER A 62 3.26 7.41 11.25
N THR A 63 3.42 8.72 11.44
CA THR A 63 3.30 9.40 12.75
C THR A 63 1.85 9.60 13.20
N THR A 64 0.88 9.33 12.34
CA THR A 64 -0.56 9.55 12.57
C THR A 64 -1.34 8.24 12.40
N ASP A 65 -2.67 8.28 12.58
CA ASP A 65 -3.59 7.16 12.28
C ASP A 65 -4.04 7.08 10.81
N THR A 66 -3.48 7.95 9.95
CA THR A 66 -3.72 7.92 8.51
C THR A 66 -2.99 6.73 7.89
N VAL A 67 -3.71 5.89 7.15
CA VAL A 67 -3.10 4.68 6.55
C VAL A 67 -2.21 5.05 5.36
N PRO A 68 -0.91 4.66 5.36
CA PRO A 68 -0.02 4.91 4.23
C PRO A 68 -0.28 3.91 3.10
N VAL A 69 -0.71 4.42 1.94
CA VAL A 69 -1.00 3.64 0.73
C VAL A 69 0.01 4.00 -0.35
N VAL A 70 0.42 3.03 -1.17
CA VAL A 70 1.30 3.29 -2.32
C VAL A 70 0.67 2.74 -3.57
N ARG A 71 0.54 3.59 -4.61
CA ARG A 71 0.29 3.11 -5.97
C ARG A 71 1.62 2.85 -6.65
N VAL A 72 1.90 1.58 -6.95
CA VAL A 72 3.12 1.19 -7.66
C VAL A 72 3.02 1.54 -9.15
N PRO A 73 4.14 1.76 -9.85
CA PRO A 73 4.14 2.09 -11.28
C PRO A 73 3.57 0.99 -12.17
N TRP A 74 3.81 -0.27 -11.80
CA TRP A 74 3.39 -1.46 -12.55
C TRP A 74 3.37 -2.69 -11.64
N HIS A 75 2.85 -3.81 -12.16
CA HIS A 75 2.97 -5.11 -11.53
C HIS A 75 4.42 -5.64 -11.60
N ASP A 76 5.26 -5.12 -10.70
CA ASP A 76 6.65 -5.55 -10.49
C ASP A 76 6.77 -6.09 -9.05
N PRO A 77 6.92 -7.41 -8.86
CA PRO A 77 7.01 -7.99 -7.53
C PRO A 77 8.19 -7.45 -6.71
N GLY A 78 9.34 -7.18 -7.32
CA GLY A 78 10.50 -6.63 -6.61
C GLY A 78 10.21 -5.24 -6.05
N LEU A 79 9.52 -4.40 -6.81
CA LEU A 79 9.11 -3.08 -6.35
C LEU A 79 7.99 -3.15 -5.31
N ILE A 80 7.01 -4.03 -5.49
CA ILE A 80 5.92 -4.26 -4.52
C ILE A 80 6.50 -4.66 -3.16
N MET A 81 7.43 -5.62 -3.13
CA MET A 81 8.10 -6.04 -1.89
C MET A 81 8.84 -4.85 -1.24
N ARG A 82 9.56 -4.05 -2.03
CA ARG A 82 10.30 -2.89 -1.53
C ARG A 82 9.40 -1.81 -0.92
N VAL A 83 8.26 -1.49 -1.52
CA VAL A 83 7.36 -0.48 -0.94
C VAL A 83 6.67 -0.98 0.32
N LEU A 84 6.38 -2.29 0.39
CA LEU A 84 5.86 -2.92 1.60
C LEU A 84 6.91 -2.95 2.72
N ASP A 85 8.17 -3.23 2.40
CA ASP A 85 9.28 -3.18 3.38
C ASP A 85 9.56 -1.75 3.84
N ALA A 86 9.32 -0.76 2.96
CA ALA A 86 9.29 0.64 3.30
C ALA A 86 8.09 1.03 4.19
N GLY A 87 7.17 0.10 4.49
CA GLY A 87 6.11 0.25 5.48
C GLY A 87 4.83 0.89 4.98
N CYS A 88 4.51 0.78 3.68
CA CYS A 88 3.14 0.98 3.25
C CYS A 88 2.24 -0.14 3.82
N TYR A 89 0.98 0.21 4.07
CA TYR A 89 -0.04 -0.69 4.62
C TYR A 89 -1.12 -1.06 3.61
N ALA A 90 -1.10 -0.42 2.45
CA ALA A 90 -1.81 -0.90 1.28
C ALA A 90 -1.04 -0.62 -0.01
N VAL A 91 -1.21 -1.51 -0.99
CA VAL A 91 -0.66 -1.38 -2.33
C VAL A 91 -1.80 -1.29 -3.34
N ILE A 92 -1.74 -0.30 -4.23
CA ILE A 92 -2.57 -0.20 -5.43
C ILE A 92 -1.69 -0.56 -6.63
N CYS A 93 -2.09 -1.55 -7.42
CA CYS A 93 -1.38 -1.95 -8.63
C CYS A 93 -2.24 -1.64 -9.88
N PRO A 94 -1.70 -0.87 -10.84
CA PRO A 94 -2.39 -0.56 -12.08
C PRO A 94 -2.43 -1.77 -13.04
N MET A 95 -3.27 -1.66 -14.07
CA MET A 95 -3.27 -2.51 -15.27
C MET A 95 -3.34 -4.01 -14.99
N ILE A 96 -4.19 -4.42 -14.03
CA ILE A 96 -4.50 -5.83 -13.77
C ILE A 96 -5.67 -6.24 -14.67
N ASN A 97 -5.41 -7.13 -15.62
CA ASN A 97 -6.33 -7.51 -16.68
C ASN A 97 -6.80 -8.97 -16.57
N THR A 98 -6.07 -9.84 -15.90
CA THR A 98 -6.42 -11.27 -15.79
C THR A 98 -6.43 -11.77 -14.35
N ARG A 99 -7.08 -12.93 -14.14
CA ARG A 99 -7.06 -13.66 -12.86
C ARG A 99 -5.63 -13.96 -12.41
N GLU A 100 -4.78 -14.41 -13.33
CA GLU A 100 -3.41 -14.79 -13.07
C GLU A 100 -2.58 -13.59 -12.62
N GLU A 101 -2.78 -12.41 -13.24
CA GLU A 101 -2.14 -11.17 -12.80
C GLU A 101 -2.61 -10.74 -11.41
N ALA A 102 -3.90 -10.88 -11.10
CA ALA A 102 -4.44 -10.60 -9.78
C ALA A 102 -3.89 -11.57 -8.70
N GLU A 103 -3.83 -12.87 -8.99
CA GLU A 103 -3.25 -13.89 -8.11
C GLU A 103 -1.75 -13.64 -7.88
N ALA A 104 -1.01 -13.29 -8.93
CA ALA A 104 0.40 -12.95 -8.83
C ALA A 104 0.63 -11.68 -7.99
N LEU A 105 -0.21 -10.65 -8.15
CA LEU A 105 -0.18 -9.45 -7.31
C LEU A 105 -0.43 -9.79 -5.83
N VAL A 106 -1.44 -10.61 -5.53
CA VAL A 106 -1.72 -11.07 -4.16
C VAL A 106 -0.52 -11.82 -3.59
N GLY A 107 0.07 -12.72 -4.37
CA GLY A 107 1.26 -13.48 -3.96
C GLY A 107 2.49 -12.60 -3.70
N ALA A 108 2.69 -11.51 -4.45
CA ALA A 108 3.77 -10.55 -4.21
C ALA A 108 3.62 -9.80 -2.88
N CYS A 109 2.38 -9.62 -2.41
CA CYS A 109 2.09 -8.92 -1.16
C CYS A 109 2.12 -9.82 0.09
N ARG A 110 2.08 -11.15 -0.07
CA ARG A 110 1.99 -12.12 1.04
C ARG A 110 3.27 -12.92 1.24
N TYR A 111 3.62 -13.15 2.50
CA TYR A 111 4.70 -14.06 2.88
C TYR A 111 4.31 -15.53 2.64
N PRO A 112 5.30 -16.43 2.49
CA PRO A 112 5.05 -17.87 2.44
C PRO A 112 4.27 -18.37 3.68
N PRO A 113 3.38 -19.36 3.53
CA PRO A 113 3.09 -20.15 2.32
C PRO A 113 2.01 -19.54 1.39
N GLU A 114 1.37 -18.44 1.78
CA GLU A 114 0.25 -17.84 1.02
C GLU A 114 0.70 -17.01 -0.18
N GLY A 115 1.98 -16.65 -0.23
CA GLY A 115 2.57 -15.91 -1.32
C GLY A 115 4.08 -16.14 -1.40
N TYR A 116 4.76 -15.22 -2.07
CA TYR A 116 6.18 -15.31 -2.39
C TYR A 116 6.94 -14.02 -2.05
N ARG A 117 6.36 -13.15 -1.20
CA ARG A 117 7.05 -11.97 -0.64
C ARG A 117 8.31 -12.42 0.10
N SER A 118 9.46 -11.86 -0.28
CA SER A 118 10.73 -12.07 0.41
C SER A 118 10.75 -11.36 1.77
N TYR A 119 11.55 -11.87 2.71
CA TYR A 119 11.66 -11.33 4.06
C TYR A 119 12.63 -10.13 4.14
N GLY A 120 12.10 -8.93 4.36
CA GLY A 120 12.88 -7.72 4.63
C GLY A 120 12.16 -6.58 5.40
N PRO A 121 11.22 -6.84 6.34
CA PRO A 121 10.31 -5.81 6.85
C PRO A 121 10.91 -4.82 7.88
N TYR A 122 12.20 -4.48 7.84
CA TYR A 122 12.86 -3.69 8.90
C TYR A 122 12.14 -2.38 9.26
N ARG A 123 11.79 -1.55 8.27
CA ARG A 123 11.02 -0.31 8.52
C ARG A 123 9.54 -0.62 8.74
N ALA A 124 8.98 -1.58 8.01
CA ALA A 124 7.58 -1.97 8.18
C ALA A 124 7.26 -2.40 9.63
N THR A 125 8.19 -3.10 10.31
CA THR A 125 8.12 -3.48 11.73
C THR A 125 8.10 -2.25 12.65
N LEU A 126 8.83 -1.16 12.33
CA LEU A 126 8.80 0.06 13.16
C LEU A 126 7.42 0.73 13.19
N TYR A 127 6.69 0.67 12.08
CA TYR A 127 5.33 1.21 11.99
C TYR A 127 4.27 0.19 12.44
N GLY A 128 4.47 -1.07 12.08
CA GLY A 128 3.47 -2.12 12.22
C GLY A 128 3.59 -2.98 13.47
N GLY A 129 4.65 -2.87 14.27
CA GLY A 129 4.88 -3.67 15.46
C GLY A 129 5.77 -4.89 15.22
N GLU A 130 6.29 -5.47 16.32
CA GLU A 130 7.23 -6.60 16.28
C GLU A 130 6.64 -7.86 15.65
N ASP A 131 5.33 -8.05 15.81
CA ASP A 131 4.53 -9.14 15.24
C ASP A 131 4.04 -8.85 13.81
N TYR A 132 4.69 -7.92 13.09
CA TYR A 132 4.33 -7.56 11.71
C TYR A 132 4.28 -8.78 10.79
N THR A 133 5.33 -9.60 10.77
CA THR A 133 5.43 -10.73 9.82
C THR A 133 4.33 -11.76 10.04
N ASP A 134 3.94 -11.99 11.30
CA ASP A 134 2.94 -12.98 11.68
C ASP A 134 1.52 -12.59 11.21
N HIS A 135 1.25 -11.28 11.08
CA HIS A 135 -0.08 -10.76 10.77
C HIS A 135 -0.17 -10.00 9.43
N ALA A 136 0.95 -9.81 8.72
CA ALA A 136 1.01 -8.97 7.52
C ALA A 136 0.08 -9.47 6.42
N ASN A 137 -0.02 -10.79 6.22
CA ASN A 137 -0.86 -11.40 5.18
C ASN A 137 -2.35 -11.04 5.34
N GLU A 138 -2.82 -10.91 6.58
CA GLU A 138 -4.21 -10.60 6.92
C GLU A 138 -4.46 -9.09 7.00
N THR A 139 -3.42 -8.32 7.31
CA THR A 139 -3.54 -6.89 7.66
C THR A 139 -3.27 -5.96 6.47
N VAL A 140 -2.27 -6.25 5.63
CA VAL A 140 -1.95 -5.43 4.45
C VAL A 140 -3.08 -5.52 3.43
N VAL A 141 -3.46 -4.39 2.84
CA VAL A 141 -4.49 -4.33 1.78
C VAL A 141 -3.84 -4.32 0.41
N THR A 142 -4.36 -5.14 -0.51
CA THR A 142 -3.92 -5.19 -1.90
C THR A 142 -5.09 -4.81 -2.80
N MET A 143 -4.90 -3.83 -3.67
CA MET A 143 -5.92 -3.31 -4.59
C MET A 143 -5.44 -3.44 -6.03
N ALA A 144 -6.19 -4.19 -6.84
CA ALA A 144 -6.01 -4.24 -8.29
C ALA A 144 -6.84 -3.13 -8.95
N MET A 145 -6.24 -2.37 -9.87
CA MET A 145 -7.01 -1.42 -10.69
C MET A 145 -7.56 -2.14 -11.92
N ILE A 146 -8.88 -2.05 -12.09
CA ILE A 146 -9.61 -2.49 -13.27
C ILE A 146 -9.81 -1.27 -14.18
N GLU A 147 -8.97 -1.14 -15.21
CA GLU A 147 -8.89 0.08 -16.01
C GLU A 147 -8.79 -0.16 -17.53
N THR A 148 -9.07 -1.39 -17.98
CA THR A 148 -9.14 -1.75 -19.40
C THR A 148 -10.43 -2.53 -19.69
N GLN A 149 -10.78 -2.64 -20.98
CA GLN A 149 -11.90 -3.50 -21.40
C GLN A 149 -11.66 -4.95 -21.02
N GLN A 150 -10.45 -5.47 -21.20
CA GLN A 150 -10.10 -6.85 -20.85
C GLN A 150 -10.30 -7.11 -19.35
N ALA A 151 -9.92 -6.15 -18.51
CA ALA A 151 -10.11 -6.25 -17.06
C ALA A 151 -11.60 -6.30 -16.69
N LEU A 152 -12.45 -5.53 -17.38
CA LEU A 152 -13.90 -5.57 -17.19
C LEU A 152 -14.52 -6.89 -17.67
N ASP A 153 -14.04 -7.44 -18.80
CA ASP A 153 -14.52 -8.72 -19.33
C ASP A 153 -14.21 -9.90 -18.39
N ASN A 154 -13.25 -9.72 -17.46
CA ASN A 154 -12.75 -10.74 -16.52
C ASN A 154 -13.18 -10.52 -15.05
N LEU A 155 -14.06 -9.56 -14.75
CA LEU A 155 -14.52 -9.22 -13.39
C LEU A 155 -15.57 -10.19 -12.84
#